data_AF-A0A9Q1RB80-F1
#
_entry.id   AF-A0A9Q1RB80-F1
#
_cell.length_a   1.000
_cell.length_b   1.000
_cell.length_c   1.000
_cell.angle_alpha   90.00
_cell.angle_beta   90.00
_cell.angle_gamma   90.00
#
_symmetry.space_group_name_H-M   'P 1'
#
loop_
_entity.id
_entity.type
_entity.pdbx_description
1 polymer ?
#
loop_
_entity_poly.entity_id
_entity_poly.type
_entity_poly.pdbx_seq_one_letter_code
_entity_poly.pdbx_strand_id
1 'polypeptide(L)'
;MGRLRPQSSIKAIEEEPEDCETTSSNKTAISCMIISESLKTLRKQIFSWQQSRQTISPALYLQPFVDVVRSDETGAPITGVALSSVFKILTLDILDLNAVNIEDAMHSVVDVVTSCRFDVTVLHHKKLY
;
A
#
# COMPACT_ATOMS: atom_id res chain seq x y z
N MET A 1 -13.20 -61.15 38.18
CA MET A 1 -12.74 -60.95 36.79
C MET A 1 -13.95 -60.61 35.93
N GLY A 2 -14.22 -59.31 35.70
CA GLY A 2 -15.32 -58.85 34.86
C GLY A 2 -14.97 -57.50 34.25
N ARG A 3 -14.84 -57.44 32.92
CA ARG A 3 -14.67 -56.20 32.14
C ARG A 3 -16.04 -55.55 31.96
N LEU A 4 -16.14 -54.24 32.17
CA LEU A 4 -17.27 -53.43 31.70
C LEU A 4 -16.77 -52.23 30.89
N ARG A 5 -17.49 -51.99 29.80
CA ARG A 5 -17.15 -51.21 28.60
C ARG A 5 -17.24 -49.69 28.86
N PRO A 6 -16.44 -48.85 28.18
CA PRO A 6 -16.69 -47.41 28.16
C PRO A 6 -17.92 -47.15 27.27
N GLN A 7 -18.96 -46.55 27.84
CA GLN A 7 -20.12 -46.10 27.06
C GLN A 7 -19.77 -44.80 26.34
N SER A 8 -20.01 -44.84 25.02
CA SER A 8 -20.07 -43.69 24.14
C SER A 8 -21.26 -42.82 24.52
N SER A 9 -21.01 -41.54 24.74
CA SER A 9 -22.05 -40.51 24.72
C SER A 9 -21.44 -39.27 24.10
N ILE A 10 -21.38 -39.31 22.76
CA ILE A 10 -21.23 -38.15 21.91
C ILE A 10 -22.45 -37.25 22.16
N LYS A 11 -22.21 -36.03 22.63
CA LYS A 11 -23.07 -34.90 22.29
C LYS A 11 -22.24 -33.98 21.40
N ALA A 12 -22.53 -34.06 20.11
CA ALA A 12 -22.23 -33.00 19.17
C ALA A 12 -23.04 -31.78 19.60
N ILE A 13 -22.35 -30.67 19.83
CA ILE A 13 -22.92 -29.34 19.70
C ILE A 13 -22.03 -28.67 18.67
N GLU A 14 -22.51 -28.69 17.44
CA GLU A 14 -22.15 -27.73 16.42
C GLU A 14 -22.65 -26.37 16.94
N GLU A 15 -21.73 -25.48 17.27
CA GLU A 15 -21.99 -24.04 17.22
C GLU A 15 -20.66 -23.38 16.86
N GLU A 16 -20.54 -23.16 15.55
CA GLU A 16 -19.77 -22.16 14.79
C GLU A 16 -18.50 -21.56 15.42
N PRO A 17 -17.36 -21.56 14.70
CA PRO A 17 -16.22 -20.75 15.10
C PRO A 17 -16.57 -19.27 14.95
N GLU A 18 -16.54 -18.50 16.05
CA GLU A 18 -16.24 -17.08 15.93
C GLU A 18 -14.78 -16.97 15.45
N ASP A 19 -14.62 -16.82 14.13
CA ASP A 19 -13.35 -16.42 13.53
C ASP A 19 -12.94 -15.05 14.11
N CYS A 20 -12.12 -15.08 15.16
CA CYS A 20 -11.26 -13.94 15.47
C CYS A 20 -10.18 -13.90 14.38
N GLU A 21 -10.46 -13.14 13.31
CA GLU A 21 -9.55 -12.82 12.21
C GLU A 21 -8.18 -12.35 12.73
N THR A 22 -7.26 -13.29 12.91
CA THR A 22 -5.83 -13.01 13.03
C THR A 22 -5.25 -13.00 11.61
N THR A 23 -5.70 -12.06 10.79
CA THR A 23 -5.34 -11.97 9.36
C THR A 23 -5.02 -10.54 8.91
N SER A 24 -4.63 -9.65 9.84
CA SER A 24 -4.27 -8.25 9.56
C SER A 24 -2.74 -8.03 9.53
N SER A 25 -1.98 -8.52 10.54
CA SER A 25 -0.53 -8.23 10.63
C SER A 25 0.32 -8.77 9.48
N ASN A 26 -0.10 -9.87 8.85
CA ASN A 26 0.59 -10.42 7.68
C ASN A 26 0.32 -9.59 6.41
N LYS A 27 -0.90 -9.08 6.21
CA LYS A 27 -1.25 -8.28 5.02
C LYS A 27 -0.53 -6.94 4.99
N THR A 28 -0.51 -6.22 6.11
CA THR A 28 0.21 -4.94 6.25
C THR A 28 1.72 -5.13 6.03
N ALA A 29 2.30 -6.19 6.62
CA ALA A 29 3.72 -6.52 6.45
C ALA A 29 4.07 -6.86 5.00
N ILE A 30 3.23 -7.66 4.32
CA ILE A 30 3.41 -8.01 2.91
C ILE A 30 3.30 -6.76 2.02
N SER A 31 2.32 -5.89 2.27
CA SER A 31 2.16 -4.62 1.53
C SER A 31 3.40 -3.72 1.66
N CYS A 32 3.91 -3.56 2.89
CA CYS A 32 5.14 -2.80 3.14
C CYS A 32 6.36 -3.40 2.44
N MET A 33 6.46 -4.74 2.39
CA MET A 33 7.52 -5.43 1.65
C MET A 33 7.43 -5.15 0.15
N ILE A 34 6.23 -5.22 -0.43
CA ILE A 34 5.99 -4.92 -1.85
C ILE A 34 6.38 -3.48 -2.18
N ILE A 35 5.96 -2.51 -1.36
CA ILE A 35 6.30 -1.09 -1.51
C ILE A 35 7.82 -0.87 -1.40
N SER A 36 8.48 -1.52 -0.44
CA SER A 36 9.93 -1.41 -0.27
C SER A 36 10.68 -1.91 -1.53
N GLU A 37 10.25 -3.05 -2.07
CA GLU A 37 10.86 -3.63 -3.25
C GLU A 37 10.56 -2.83 -4.53
N SER A 38 9.36 -2.27 -4.68
CA SER A 38 9.01 -1.42 -5.82
C SER A 38 9.89 -0.16 -5.87
N LEU A 39 10.11 0.51 -4.72
CA LEU A 39 10.98 1.67 -4.63
C LEU A 39 12.46 1.33 -4.86
N LYS A 40 12.93 0.18 -4.34
CA LYS A 40 14.31 -0.30 -4.61
C LYS A 40 14.51 -0.61 -6.09
N THR A 41 13.51 -1.18 -6.73
CA THR A 41 13.52 -1.50 -8.16
C THR A 41 13.56 -0.23 -8.99
N LEU A 42 12.68 0.74 -8.69
CA LEU A 42 12.67 2.04 -9.35
C LEU A 42 14.05 2.71 -9.24
N ARG A 43 14.66 2.73 -8.05
CA ARG A 43 16.00 3.30 -7.87
C ARG A 43 17.03 2.67 -8.82
N LYS A 44 17.04 1.33 -8.93
CA LYS A 44 17.96 0.62 -9.85
C LYS A 44 17.68 0.98 -11.30
N GLN A 45 16.40 1.05 -11.68
CA GLN A 45 15.99 1.41 -13.04
C GLN A 45 16.41 2.83 -13.43
N ILE A 46 16.21 3.81 -12.55
CA ILE A 46 16.63 5.20 -12.77
C ILE A 46 18.13 5.28 -13.10
N PHE A 47 18.99 4.57 -12.36
CA PHE A 47 20.43 4.54 -12.65
C PHE A 47 20.77 3.86 -13.98
N SER A 48 20.02 2.84 -14.39
CA SER A 48 20.20 2.20 -15.69
C SER A 48 19.75 3.09 -16.85
N TRP A 49 18.66 3.83 -16.68
CA TRP A 49 18.15 4.77 -17.68
C TRP A 49 19.07 5.97 -17.83
N GLN A 50 19.73 6.42 -16.77
CA GLN A 50 20.72 7.49 -16.88
C GLN A 50 21.91 7.11 -17.80
N GLN A 51 22.12 5.82 -18.07
CA GLN A 51 23.13 5.32 -19.01
C GLN A 51 22.58 5.10 -20.43
N SER A 52 21.25 5.06 -20.62
CA SER A 52 20.60 4.90 -21.93
C SER A 52 19.92 6.21 -22.36
N ARG A 53 20.09 6.67 -23.60
CA ARG A 53 19.37 7.85 -24.13
C ARG A 53 17.91 7.53 -24.50
N GLN A 54 17.19 6.84 -23.63
CA GLN A 54 15.81 6.44 -23.92
C GLN A 54 14.82 7.42 -23.28
N THR A 55 13.79 7.79 -24.04
CA THR A 55 12.61 8.46 -23.52
C THR A 55 11.82 7.46 -22.68
N ILE A 56 11.79 7.65 -21.36
CA ILE A 56 11.12 6.75 -20.43
C ILE A 56 9.70 7.24 -20.18
N SER A 57 8.74 6.31 -20.19
CA SER A 57 7.35 6.64 -19.90
C SER A 57 7.20 7.13 -18.45
N PRO A 58 6.50 8.27 -18.20
CA PRO A 58 6.36 8.85 -16.88
C PRO A 58 5.64 7.97 -15.86
N ALA A 59 4.72 7.13 -16.35
CA ALA A 59 4.01 6.19 -15.52
C ALA A 59 4.95 5.29 -14.71
N LEU A 60 6.07 4.85 -15.29
CA LEU A 60 6.97 3.87 -14.65
C LEU A 60 7.63 4.38 -13.38
N TYR A 61 8.02 5.66 -13.35
CA TYR A 61 8.64 6.25 -12.15
C TYR A 61 7.65 6.93 -11.21
N LEU A 62 6.44 7.24 -11.67
CA LEU A 62 5.37 7.75 -10.82
C LEU A 62 4.63 6.62 -10.07
N GLN A 63 4.48 5.46 -10.72
CA GLN A 63 3.69 4.34 -10.22
C GLN A 63 4.01 3.91 -8.77
N PRO A 64 5.27 3.74 -8.32
CA PRO A 64 5.50 3.30 -6.96
C PRO A 64 5.08 4.35 -5.90
N PHE A 65 5.02 5.64 -6.25
CA PHE A 65 4.48 6.65 -5.34
C PHE A 65 2.95 6.69 -5.37
N VAL A 66 2.36 6.51 -6.55
CA VAL A 66 0.91 6.33 -6.75
C VAL A 66 0.41 5.13 -5.93
N ASP A 67 1.14 4.00 -5.97
CA ASP A 67 0.82 2.78 -5.23
C ASP A 67 0.91 3.00 -3.71
N VAL A 68 1.89 3.79 -3.25
CA VAL A 68 1.98 4.19 -1.84
C VAL A 68 0.77 5.01 -1.43
N VAL A 69 0.37 6.01 -2.21
CA VAL A 69 -0.76 6.88 -1.83
C VAL A 69 -2.10 6.15 -1.87
N ARG A 70 -2.27 5.17 -2.77
CA ARG A 70 -3.48 4.32 -2.82
C ARG A 70 -3.49 3.21 -1.78
N SER A 71 -2.39 2.98 -1.05
CA SER A 71 -2.32 1.89 -0.10
C SER A 71 -2.99 2.26 1.23
N ASP A 72 -4.07 1.55 1.56
CA ASP A 72 -4.75 1.63 2.86
C ASP A 72 -3.84 1.22 4.03
N GLU A 73 -2.73 0.54 3.73
CA GLU A 73 -1.73 0.09 4.71
C GLU A 73 -0.70 1.19 5.06
N THR A 74 -0.75 2.34 4.37
CA THR A 74 0.17 3.45 4.59
C THR A 74 -0.48 4.53 5.43
N GLY A 75 0.14 4.86 6.56
CA GLY A 75 -0.32 5.95 7.41
C GLY A 75 -0.02 7.33 6.81
N ALA A 76 -0.76 8.34 7.27
CA ALA A 76 -0.65 9.73 6.81
C ALA A 76 0.78 10.28 6.65
N PRO A 77 1.76 10.00 7.53
CA PRO A 77 3.13 10.47 7.34
C PRO A 77 3.80 9.91 6.08
N ILE A 78 3.56 8.63 5.76
CA ILE A 78 4.15 7.95 4.61
C ILE A 78 3.49 8.46 3.32
N THR A 79 2.16 8.52 3.31
CA THR A 79 1.36 9.11 2.23
C THR A 79 1.79 10.55 1.93
N GLY A 80 2.01 11.36 2.98
CA GLY A 80 2.49 12.74 2.83
C GLY A 80 3.87 12.84 2.18
N VAL A 81 4.81 11.94 2.53
CA VAL A 81 6.14 11.87 1.89
C VAL A 81 6.02 11.44 0.43
N ALA A 82 5.14 10.48 0.11
CA ALA A 82 4.89 10.06 -1.26
C ALA A 82 4.32 11.18 -2.13
N LEU A 83 3.30 11.90 -1.63
CA LEU A 83 2.74 13.07 -2.31
C LEU A 83 3.77 14.19 -2.50
N SER A 84 4.60 14.45 -1.49
CA SER A 84 5.70 15.42 -1.62
C SER A 84 6.70 15.00 -2.70
N SER A 85 6.96 13.70 -2.84
CA SER A 85 7.83 13.15 -3.87
C SER A 85 7.21 13.29 -5.26
N VAL A 86 5.92 12.97 -5.42
CA VAL A 86 5.17 13.21 -6.67
C VAL A 86 5.23 14.68 -7.05
N PHE A 87 4.95 15.60 -6.12
CA PHE A 87 5.04 17.05 -6.38
C PHE A 87 6.43 17.49 -6.83
N LYS A 88 7.50 16.98 -6.20
CA LYS A 88 8.88 17.24 -6.63
C LYS A 88 9.14 16.71 -8.04
N ILE A 89 8.64 15.53 -8.39
CA ILE A 89 8.76 14.96 -9.73
C ILE A 89 8.09 15.89 -10.77
N LEU A 90 6.90 16.42 -10.48
CA LEU A 90 6.21 17.34 -11.38
C LEU A 90 6.92 18.69 -11.53
N THR A 91 7.53 19.20 -10.45
CA THR A 91 8.09 20.56 -10.40
C THR A 91 9.55 20.66 -10.80
N LEU A 92 10.31 19.56 -10.77
CA LEU A 92 11.74 19.54 -11.12
C LEU A 92 12.00 19.40 -12.62
N ASP A 93 10.98 19.55 -13.47
CA ASP A 93 11.07 19.41 -14.94
C ASP A 93 11.69 18.08 -15.41
N ILE A 94 11.57 17.04 -14.58
CA ILE A 94 12.03 15.69 -14.93
C ILE A 94 11.02 14.95 -15.82
N LEU A 95 9.81 15.51 -15.97
CA LEU A 95 8.79 15.01 -16.87
C LEU A 95 9.04 15.55 -18.28
N ASP A 96 9.44 14.67 -19.19
CA ASP A 96 9.40 15.01 -20.61
C ASP A 96 7.94 15.01 -21.10
N LEU A 97 7.43 16.20 -21.45
CA LEU A 97 6.07 16.36 -21.99
C LEU A 97 5.87 15.66 -23.34
N ASN A 98 6.95 15.28 -24.02
CA ASN A 98 6.91 14.49 -25.26
C ASN A 98 6.99 12.98 -24.99
N ALA A 99 7.07 12.56 -23.73
CA ALA A 99 7.15 11.15 -23.39
C ALA A 99 5.83 10.43 -23.68
N VAL A 100 5.98 9.17 -24.09
CA VAL A 100 4.85 8.29 -24.40
C VAL A 100 4.00 8.09 -23.14
N ASN A 101 2.68 8.26 -23.29
CA ASN A 101 1.67 8.11 -22.24
C ASN A 101 1.77 9.14 -21.09
N ILE A 102 2.20 10.37 -21.39
CA ILE A 102 2.18 11.48 -20.40
C ILE A 102 0.76 11.75 -19.90
N GLU A 103 -0.26 11.66 -20.76
CA GLU A 103 -1.67 11.88 -20.40
C GLU A 103 -2.15 10.90 -19.33
N ASP A 104 -1.89 9.60 -19.53
CA ASP A 104 -2.24 8.55 -18.57
C ASP A 104 -1.52 8.77 -17.22
N ALA A 105 -0.25 9.15 -17.27
CA ALA A 105 0.53 9.43 -16.08
C ALA A 105 -0.01 10.62 -15.29
N MET A 106 -0.37 11.72 -15.98
CA MET A 106 -0.96 12.89 -15.35
C MET A 106 -2.36 12.60 -14.81
N HIS A 107 -3.18 11.88 -15.57
CA HIS A 107 -4.51 11.45 -15.11
C HIS A 107 -4.40 10.62 -13.83
N SER A 108 -3.47 9.66 -13.77
CA SER A 108 -3.22 8.85 -12.58
C SER A 108 -2.82 9.70 -11.36
N VAL A 109 -1.96 10.70 -11.56
CA VAL A 109 -1.57 11.63 -10.48
C VAL A 109 -2.76 12.45 -9.99
N VAL A 110 -3.56 13.01 -10.90
CA VAL A 110 -4.74 13.80 -10.53
C VAL A 110 -5.77 12.93 -9.80
N ASP A 111 -6.03 11.73 -10.29
CA ASP A 111 -6.94 10.77 -9.66
C ASP A 111 -6.50 10.45 -8.23
N VAL A 112 -5.23 10.14 -8.02
CA VAL A 112 -4.68 9.85 -6.68
C VAL A 112 -4.74 11.06 -5.75
N VAL A 113 -4.36 12.25 -6.22
CA VAL A 113 -4.35 13.46 -5.39
C VAL A 113 -5.77 13.88 -5.00
N THR A 114 -6.72 13.76 -5.92
CA THR A 114 -8.12 14.16 -5.67
C THR A 114 -8.91 13.13 -4.84
N SER A 115 -8.52 11.85 -4.91
CA SER A 115 -9.11 10.79 -4.10
C SER A 115 -8.47 10.64 -2.72
N CYS A 116 -7.25 11.18 -2.52
CA CYS A 116 -6.53 11.05 -1.26
C CYS A 116 -7.31 11.65 -0.09
N ARG A 117 -7.52 10.85 0.95
CA ARG A 117 -8.11 11.28 2.22
C ARG A 117 -7.15 11.00 3.36
N PHE A 118 -7.10 11.93 4.30
CA PHE A 118 -6.38 11.74 5.55
C PHE A 118 -7.43 11.59 6.64
N ASP A 119 -7.52 10.41 7.23
CA ASP A 119 -8.31 10.26 8.44
C ASP A 119 -7.66 11.09 9.54
N VAL A 120 -8.32 12.19 9.90
CA VAL A 120 -8.01 12.92 11.12
C VAL A 120 -8.32 11.93 12.22
N THR A 121 -7.29 11.36 12.83
CA THR A 121 -7.41 10.72 14.13
C THR A 121 -7.82 11.83 15.08
N VAL A 122 -9.12 12.09 15.16
CA VAL A 122 -9.72 12.91 16.19
C VAL A 122 -9.24 12.27 17.47
N LEU A 123 -8.43 13.01 18.22
CA LEU A 123 -8.04 12.73 19.60
C LEU A 123 -9.33 12.54 20.41
N HIS A 124 -9.93 11.35 20.33
CA HIS A 124 -11.02 10.96 21.20
C HIS A 124 -10.43 10.86 22.60
N HIS A 125 -10.78 11.85 23.43
CA HIS A 125 -10.74 11.82 24.88
C HIS A 125 -9.37 11.73 25.59
N LYS A 126 -8.58 12.81 25.50
CA LYS A 126 -7.87 13.33 26.69
C LYS A 126 -8.45 14.66 27.20
N LYS A 127 -9.79 14.72 27.24
CA LYS A 127 -10.52 15.51 28.24
C LYS A 127 -11.24 14.52 29.15
N LEU A 128 -10.48 13.89 30.05
CA LEU A 128 -11.03 13.61 31.37
C LEU A 128 -10.42 14.67 32.27
N TYR A 129 -11.33 15.44 32.85
CA TYR A 129 -11.12 16.27 34.04
C TYR A 129 -10.34 15.51 35.12
#